data_AF-A0A061F3A9-F1
#
_entry.id   AF-A0A061F3A9-F1
#
_cell.length_a   1.000
_cell.length_b   1.000
_cell.length_c   1.000
_cell.angle_alpha   90.00
_cell.angle_beta   90.00
_cell.angle_gamma   90.00
#
_symmetry.space_group_name_H-M   'P 1'
#
loop_
_entity.id
_entity.type
_entity.pdbx_description
1 polymer ?
#
loop_
_entity_poly.entity_id
_entity_poly.type
_entity_poly.pdbx_seq_one_letter_code
_entity_poly.pdbx_strand_id
1 'polypeptide(L)'
;MNPKLKLALSSTTLVASISILLSYNILAPPAVPGSYHLHNAKTIRLDSAFGPESLAFDANGDGPYSGVADGRILKWQGDAVGWTDFAFTSSHRQFLPSIFTTDKTGRLLKYNKSSKEVTVLLRGLAFANGVALSKDSSFVLVAETTTCRILRLWLRGPNAGNVEVFSELPGFPDNIRRNKKGEFWVALHAKKGLVAKLALSYSLFGNTVLKLPLSFKQLHSLFIGGKPHAIAVKLSENGEILEVLEDTEGKTMRFISEVEEKDGKLWIGSVMMPFVGIYHL
;
A
#
# COMPACT_ATOMS: atom_id res chain seq x y z
N MET A 1 -34.83 32.58 -1.35
CA MET A 1 -34.35 31.26 -0.90
C MET A 1 -33.04 31.44 -0.14
N ASN A 2 -32.97 30.95 1.12
CA ASN A 2 -31.82 31.15 2.02
C ASN A 2 -30.51 30.60 1.39
N PRO A 3 -29.41 31.38 1.33
CA PRO A 3 -28.14 30.93 0.75
C PRO A 3 -27.57 29.67 1.43
N LYS A 4 -27.82 29.47 2.73
CA LYS A 4 -27.48 28.22 3.43
C LYS A 4 -28.28 27.02 2.92
N LEU A 5 -29.54 27.23 2.55
CA LEU A 5 -30.42 26.20 1.98
C LEU A 5 -30.01 25.84 0.55
N LYS A 6 -29.59 26.82 -0.27
CA LYS A 6 -29.00 26.59 -1.61
C LYS A 6 -27.73 25.73 -1.55
N LEU A 7 -26.85 26.01 -0.58
CA LEU A 7 -25.59 25.27 -0.38
C LEU A 7 -25.84 23.84 0.14
N ALA A 8 -26.83 23.65 1.00
CA ALA A 8 -27.23 22.33 1.49
C ALA A 8 -27.87 21.47 0.38
N LEU A 9 -28.72 22.06 -0.46
CA LEU A 9 -29.31 21.38 -1.61
C LEU A 9 -28.25 21.01 -2.66
N SER A 10 -27.30 21.90 -2.97
CA SER A 10 -26.24 21.61 -3.94
C SER A 10 -25.26 20.54 -3.47
N SER A 11 -24.90 20.54 -2.18
CA SER A 11 -24.06 19.50 -1.58
C SER A 11 -24.74 18.13 -1.55
N THR A 12 -26.05 18.08 -1.25
CA THR A 12 -26.83 16.83 -1.26
C THR A 12 -26.91 16.24 -2.67
N THR A 13 -27.20 17.06 -3.68
CA THR A 13 -27.24 16.62 -5.09
C THR A 13 -25.88 16.11 -5.56
N LEU A 14 -24.77 16.78 -5.18
CA LEU A 14 -23.42 16.33 -5.51
C LEU A 14 -23.10 14.96 -4.90
N VAL A 15 -23.44 14.74 -3.63
CA VAL A 15 -23.26 13.45 -2.94
C VAL A 15 -24.09 12.35 -3.61
N ALA A 16 -25.32 12.65 -4.01
CA ALA A 16 -26.19 11.70 -4.73
C ALA A 16 -25.60 11.31 -6.09
N SER A 17 -25.17 12.28 -6.90
CA SER A 17 -24.54 12.03 -8.20
C SER A 17 -23.24 11.22 -8.10
N ILE A 18 -22.40 11.52 -7.09
CA ILE A 18 -21.19 10.75 -6.81
C ILE A 18 -21.55 9.32 -6.42
N SER A 19 -22.58 9.13 -5.59
CA SER A 19 -23.01 7.79 -5.17
C SER A 19 -23.49 6.95 -6.35
N ILE A 20 -24.20 7.58 -7.31
CA ILE A 20 -24.63 6.95 -8.57
C ILE A 20 -23.43 6.57 -9.43
N LEU A 21 -22.45 7.48 -9.63
CA LEU A 21 -21.23 7.20 -10.39
C LEU A 21 -20.45 6.02 -9.80
N LEU A 22 -20.36 5.95 -8.46
CA LEU A 22 -19.72 4.86 -7.73
C LEU A 22 -20.47 3.53 -7.91
N SER A 23 -21.81 3.52 -7.97
CA SER A 23 -22.57 2.26 -8.09
C SER A 23 -22.41 1.57 -9.45
N TYR A 24 -22.07 2.29 -10.52
CA TYR A 24 -21.91 1.73 -11.86
C TYR A 24 -20.47 1.29 -12.20
N ASN A 25 -19.50 1.41 -11.28
CA ASN A 25 -18.10 1.03 -11.49
C ASN A 25 -17.43 1.67 -12.73
N ILE A 26 -17.95 2.80 -13.24
CA ILE A 26 -17.47 3.46 -14.46
C ILE A 26 -16.02 3.94 -14.31
N LEU A 27 -15.58 4.19 -13.06
CA LEU A 27 -14.25 4.70 -12.74
C LEU A 27 -13.23 3.58 -12.47
N ALA A 28 -13.63 2.31 -12.54
CA ALA A 28 -12.78 1.20 -12.13
C ALA A 28 -11.61 1.02 -13.12
N PRO A 29 -10.36 0.96 -12.63
CA PRO A 29 -9.21 0.74 -13.50
C PRO A 29 -9.26 -0.67 -14.14
N PRO A 30 -8.85 -0.82 -15.42
CA PRO A 30 -8.87 -2.10 -16.11
C PRO A 30 -7.93 -3.11 -15.45
N ALA A 31 -8.15 -4.41 -15.69
CA ALA A 31 -7.22 -5.47 -15.29
C ALA A 31 -5.87 -5.30 -16.01
N VAL A 32 -4.79 -5.72 -15.36
CA VAL A 32 -3.46 -5.76 -15.98
C VAL A 32 -3.42 -6.96 -16.93
N PRO A 33 -3.06 -6.78 -18.22
CA PRO A 33 -2.96 -7.90 -19.15
C PRO A 33 -2.01 -9.00 -18.64
N GLY A 34 -2.47 -10.25 -18.65
CA GLY A 34 -1.67 -11.40 -18.20
C GLY A 34 -1.58 -11.58 -16.68
N SER A 35 -2.39 -10.87 -15.88
CA SER A 35 -2.43 -11.07 -14.42
C SER A 35 -3.09 -12.38 -14.03
N TYR A 36 -2.61 -12.96 -12.93
CA TYR A 36 -3.17 -14.15 -12.30
C TYR A 36 -4.17 -13.78 -11.20
N HIS A 37 -5.10 -14.68 -10.88
CA HIS A 37 -6.17 -14.41 -9.91
C HIS A 37 -5.73 -14.66 -8.46
N LEU A 38 -5.93 -13.66 -7.61
CA LEU A 38 -5.68 -13.70 -6.16
C LEU A 38 -6.91 -14.17 -5.35
N HIS A 39 -8.04 -14.46 -6.00
CA HIS A 39 -9.32 -14.77 -5.34
C HIS A 39 -9.31 -16.03 -4.45
N ASN A 40 -8.32 -16.93 -4.63
CA ASN A 40 -8.22 -18.21 -3.93
C ASN A 40 -7.41 -18.11 -2.63
N ALA A 41 -7.00 -16.89 -2.25
CA ALA A 41 -6.33 -16.68 -0.99
C ALA A 41 -7.22 -17.13 0.18
N LYS A 42 -6.65 -17.86 1.13
CA LYS A 42 -7.28 -18.13 2.42
C LYS A 42 -7.10 -16.92 3.33
N THR A 43 -7.97 -16.76 4.33
CA THR A 43 -7.86 -15.65 5.28
C THR A 43 -7.74 -16.16 6.70
N ILE A 44 -6.85 -15.55 7.47
CA ILE A 44 -6.76 -15.68 8.93
C ILE A 44 -7.35 -14.41 9.51
N ARG A 45 -8.52 -14.51 10.13
CA ARG A 45 -9.24 -13.34 10.65
C ARG A 45 -8.59 -12.75 11.89
N LEU A 46 -8.81 -11.44 12.04
CA LEU A 46 -8.53 -10.65 13.23
C LEU A 46 -9.87 -10.28 13.85
N ASP A 47 -10.18 -10.83 15.03
CA ASP A 47 -11.53 -10.73 15.59
C ASP A 47 -11.87 -9.32 16.09
N SER A 48 -10.88 -8.56 16.57
CA SER A 48 -11.07 -7.25 17.21
C SER A 48 -10.21 -6.13 16.62
N ALA A 49 -9.57 -6.38 15.48
CA ALA A 49 -8.63 -5.43 14.89
C ALA A 49 -8.71 -5.40 13.36
N PHE A 50 -8.25 -4.30 12.79
CA PHE A 50 -8.04 -4.11 11.37
C PHE A 50 -6.60 -3.74 11.11
N GLY A 51 -6.18 -3.92 9.88
CA GLY A 51 -4.96 -3.30 9.41
C GLY A 51 -3.68 -4.05 9.79
N PRO A 52 -3.55 -5.40 9.61
CA PRO A 52 -2.25 -6.06 9.66
C PRO A 52 -1.39 -5.56 8.49
N GLU A 53 -0.85 -4.35 8.64
CA GLU A 53 -0.33 -3.52 7.56
C GLU A 53 0.97 -4.07 6.99
N SER A 54 1.77 -4.68 7.86
CA SER A 54 3.07 -5.27 7.55
C SER A 54 3.25 -6.57 8.32
N LEU A 55 3.98 -7.51 7.72
CA LEU A 55 4.26 -8.82 8.27
C LEU A 55 5.75 -8.96 8.56
N ALA A 56 6.06 -9.73 9.59
CA ALA A 56 7.42 -10.12 9.90
C ALA A 56 7.44 -11.56 10.38
N PHE A 57 8.57 -12.23 10.14
CA PHE A 57 8.88 -13.53 10.68
C PHE A 57 10.25 -13.47 11.34
N ASP A 58 10.42 -14.15 12.46
CA ASP A 58 11.70 -14.16 13.14
C ASP A 58 12.67 -15.19 12.53
N ALA A 59 13.91 -15.19 13.03
CA ALA A 59 14.96 -16.07 12.54
C ALA A 59 14.73 -17.56 12.87
N ASN A 60 13.89 -17.86 13.86
CA ASN A 60 13.50 -19.23 14.19
C ASN A 60 12.34 -19.72 13.31
N GLY A 61 11.78 -18.82 12.49
CA GLY A 61 10.66 -19.10 11.60
C GLY A 61 9.31 -18.75 12.19
N ASP A 62 9.25 -18.26 13.44
CA ASP A 62 8.01 -17.90 14.13
C ASP A 62 7.32 -16.70 13.46
N GLY A 63 6.02 -16.60 13.70
CA GLY A 63 5.14 -15.57 13.16
C GLY A 63 4.02 -16.18 12.29
N PRO A 64 3.33 -15.33 11.49
CA PRO A 64 3.62 -13.92 11.30
C PRO A 64 3.39 -13.06 12.55
N TYR A 65 4.19 -12.00 12.65
CA TYR A 65 3.95 -10.86 13.51
C TYR A 65 3.36 -9.73 12.68
N SER A 66 2.38 -9.00 13.21
CA SER A 66 1.81 -7.85 12.50
C SER A 66 1.36 -6.74 13.43
N GLY A 67 1.70 -5.50 13.08
CA GLY A 67 1.11 -4.32 13.70
C GLY A 67 -0.31 -4.12 13.19
N VAL A 68 -1.24 -3.77 14.07
CA VAL A 68 -2.64 -3.47 13.73
C VAL A 68 -2.99 -2.00 14.03
N ALA A 69 -4.12 -1.54 13.50
CA ALA A 69 -4.52 -0.13 13.51
C ALA A 69 -4.69 0.45 14.92
N ASP A 70 -5.06 -0.37 15.91
CA ASP A 70 -5.24 0.07 17.30
C ASP A 70 -3.91 0.25 18.07
N GLY A 71 -2.76 0.00 17.42
CA GLY A 71 -1.43 0.15 18.00
C GLY A 71 -0.83 -1.16 18.49
N ARG A 72 -1.59 -2.26 18.62
CA ARG A 72 -1.03 -3.57 18.98
C ARG A 72 -0.11 -4.13 17.90
N ILE A 73 0.80 -5.00 18.34
CA ILE A 73 1.52 -5.97 17.52
C ILE A 73 1.04 -7.34 17.95
N LEU A 74 0.53 -8.11 17.01
CA LEU A 74 -0.02 -9.45 17.23
C LEU A 74 0.97 -10.50 16.71
N LYS A 75 1.04 -11.66 17.37
CA LYS A 75 1.76 -12.86 16.90
C LYS A 75 0.74 -13.96 16.59
N TRP A 76 0.82 -14.56 15.41
CA TRP A 76 0.08 -15.76 15.09
C TRP A 76 0.77 -17.00 15.66
N GLN A 77 0.03 -17.85 16.37
CA GLN A 77 0.56 -19.06 17.03
C GLN A 77 -0.06 -20.36 16.48
N GLY A 78 -0.63 -20.32 15.29
CA GLY A 78 -1.28 -21.46 14.66
C GLY A 78 -2.77 -21.59 15.04
N ASP A 79 -3.48 -22.45 14.32
CA ASP A 79 -4.95 -22.53 14.37
C ASP A 79 -5.49 -22.88 15.77
N ALA A 80 -4.73 -23.61 16.58
CA ALA A 80 -5.14 -24.02 17.92
C ALA A 80 -5.11 -22.87 18.95
N VAL A 81 -4.27 -21.86 18.74
CA VAL A 81 -4.06 -20.76 19.70
C VAL A 81 -4.58 -19.44 19.15
N GLY A 82 -4.43 -19.20 17.85
CA GLY A 82 -4.86 -17.97 17.20
C GLY A 82 -3.86 -16.81 17.31
N TRP A 83 -4.38 -15.59 17.27
CA TRP A 83 -3.63 -14.36 17.47
C TRP A 83 -3.47 -14.04 18.96
N THR A 84 -2.27 -13.65 19.36
CA THR A 84 -1.99 -13.16 20.72
C THR A 84 -1.32 -11.80 20.69
N ASP A 85 -1.63 -10.95 21.66
CA ASP A 85 -0.94 -9.67 21.86
C ASP A 85 0.54 -9.92 22.18
N PHE A 86 1.44 -9.31 21.39
CA PHE A 86 2.89 -9.42 21.54
C PHE A 86 3.50 -8.12 22.09
N ALA A 87 3.07 -6.96 21.57
CA ALA A 87 3.54 -5.64 22.00
C ALA A 87 2.54 -4.54 21.64
N PHE A 88 2.82 -3.29 22.07
CA PHE A 88 1.99 -2.12 21.79
C PHE A 88 2.85 -0.96 21.25
N THR A 89 2.26 -0.16 20.36
CA THR A 89 2.82 1.02 19.70
C THR A 89 1.81 2.17 19.76
N SER A 90 2.17 3.38 19.30
CA SER A 90 1.24 4.53 19.27
C SER A 90 0.10 4.34 18.25
N SER A 91 -1.12 4.76 18.62
CA SER A 91 -2.39 4.42 17.94
C SER A 91 -2.92 5.44 16.91
N HIS A 92 -2.10 6.36 16.38
CA HIS A 92 -2.57 7.39 15.43
C HIS A 92 -1.98 7.22 14.03
N ARG A 93 -2.79 6.74 13.08
CA ARG A 93 -2.40 6.58 11.66
C ARG A 93 -3.48 7.15 10.73
N GLN A 94 -3.25 8.34 10.15
CA GLN A 94 -4.07 8.90 9.07
C GLN A 94 -3.20 9.14 7.85
N PHE A 95 -3.61 8.66 6.66
CA PHE A 95 -2.76 8.69 5.45
C PHE A 95 -3.36 9.46 4.26
N LEU A 96 -4.70 9.47 4.09
CA LEU A 96 -5.33 10.08 2.91
C LEU A 96 -4.99 11.57 2.72
N PRO A 97 -4.93 12.42 3.76
CA PRO A 97 -4.56 13.82 3.56
C PRO A 97 -3.21 13.99 2.86
N SER A 98 -2.18 13.22 3.25
CA SER A 98 -0.84 13.26 2.63
C SER A 98 -0.83 12.86 1.15
N ILE A 99 -1.76 11.99 0.74
CA ILE A 99 -1.89 11.57 -0.67
C ILE A 99 -2.50 12.72 -1.50
N PHE A 100 -3.61 13.29 -1.05
CA PHE A 100 -4.34 14.32 -1.81
C PHE A 100 -3.63 15.67 -1.85
N THR A 101 -2.79 15.97 -0.86
CA THR A 101 -1.94 17.18 -0.84
C THR A 101 -0.60 16.98 -1.52
N THR A 102 -0.34 15.79 -2.10
CA THR A 102 0.92 15.44 -2.76
C THR A 102 2.15 15.66 -1.86
N ASP A 103 2.06 15.21 -0.61
CA ASP A 103 3.13 15.37 0.38
C ASP A 103 4.44 14.72 -0.10
N LYS A 104 5.52 15.52 -0.11
CA LYS A 104 6.88 15.11 -0.50
C LYS A 104 7.87 15.21 0.65
N THR A 105 7.42 15.22 1.90
CA THR A 105 8.31 15.29 3.07
C THR A 105 8.95 13.94 3.44
N GLY A 106 8.62 12.87 2.70
CA GLY A 106 9.15 11.52 2.93
C GLY A 106 10.67 11.45 2.90
N ARG A 107 11.23 10.53 3.69
CA ARG A 107 12.68 10.33 3.86
C ARG A 107 13.03 8.85 3.87
N LEU A 108 14.18 8.51 3.29
CA LEU A 108 14.83 7.22 3.49
C LEU A 108 15.92 7.39 4.55
N LEU A 109 15.86 6.58 5.61
CA LEU A 109 16.77 6.66 6.75
C LEU A 109 17.61 5.39 6.85
N LYS A 110 18.88 5.55 7.22
CA LYS A 110 19.75 4.47 7.65
C LYS A 110 20.06 4.64 9.12
N TYR A 111 19.85 3.58 9.89
CA TYR A 111 20.26 3.53 11.29
C TYR A 111 21.48 2.62 11.45
N ASN A 112 22.55 3.15 12.06
CA ASN A 112 23.72 2.36 12.41
C ASN A 112 23.57 1.83 13.85
N LYS A 113 23.42 0.51 14.01
CA LYS A 113 23.23 -0.10 15.34
C LYS A 113 24.45 0.06 16.26
N SER A 114 25.66 0.17 15.72
CA SER A 114 26.90 0.29 16.50
C SER A 114 27.11 1.72 16.99
N SER A 115 27.06 2.70 16.08
CA SER A 115 27.25 4.12 16.45
C SER A 115 25.99 4.78 17.00
N LYS A 116 24.83 4.14 16.87
CA LYS A 116 23.50 4.67 17.21
C LYS A 116 23.08 5.89 16.38
N GLU A 117 23.77 6.17 15.29
CA GLU A 117 23.49 7.31 14.42
C GLU A 117 22.39 7.01 13.40
N VAL A 118 21.61 8.03 13.06
CA VAL A 118 20.65 8.03 11.96
C VAL A 118 21.16 8.94 10.85
N THR A 119 21.34 8.40 9.66
CA THR A 119 21.67 9.17 8.45
C THR A 119 20.45 9.25 7.56
N VAL A 120 20.13 10.45 7.08
CA VAL A 120 19.10 10.63 6.05
C VAL A 120 19.75 10.38 4.69
N LEU A 121 19.36 9.29 4.04
CA LEU A 121 19.89 8.91 2.72
C LEU A 121 19.17 9.66 1.59
N LEU A 122 17.84 9.81 1.69
CA LEU A 122 17.03 10.57 0.73
C LEU A 122 16.00 11.44 1.44
N ARG A 123 15.62 12.54 0.80
CA ARG A 123 14.56 13.47 1.20
C ARG A 123 13.70 13.79 -0.02
N GLY A 124 12.53 14.38 0.19
CA GLY A 124 11.71 14.82 -0.94
C GLY A 124 10.87 13.72 -1.57
N LEU A 125 10.75 12.55 -0.91
CA LEU A 125 10.04 11.39 -1.44
C LEU A 125 8.53 11.61 -1.33
N ALA A 126 7.81 11.45 -2.43
CA ALA A 126 6.37 11.63 -2.49
C ALA A 126 5.61 10.44 -1.87
N PHE A 127 5.25 10.57 -0.60
CA PHE A 127 4.71 9.50 0.23
C PHE A 127 5.65 8.28 0.22
N ALA A 128 6.79 8.39 0.91
CA ALA A 128 7.73 7.27 1.08
C ALA A 128 7.05 6.13 1.86
N ASN A 129 7.14 4.91 1.34
CA ASN A 129 6.50 3.75 1.95
C ASN A 129 7.47 2.57 2.09
N GLY A 130 7.26 1.45 1.38
CA GLY A 130 8.08 0.26 1.48
C GLY A 130 9.57 0.48 1.17
N VAL A 131 10.42 -0.30 1.83
CA VAL A 131 11.87 -0.28 1.65
C VAL A 131 12.40 -1.71 1.62
N ALA A 132 13.30 -2.02 0.67
CA ALA A 132 13.93 -3.33 0.58
C ALA A 132 15.38 -3.23 0.13
N LEU A 133 16.26 -3.98 0.80
CA LEU A 133 17.67 -4.06 0.43
C LEU A 133 17.88 -5.19 -0.59
N SER A 134 18.69 -4.92 -1.61
CA SER A 134 19.22 -5.94 -2.53
C SER A 134 19.93 -7.08 -1.80
N LYS A 135 20.05 -8.24 -2.47
CA LYS A 135 20.62 -9.45 -1.88
C LYS A 135 22.07 -9.29 -1.43
N ASP A 136 22.87 -8.59 -2.22
CA ASP A 136 24.28 -8.32 -1.99
C ASP A 136 24.54 -6.97 -1.28
N SER A 137 23.47 -6.27 -0.90
CA SER A 137 23.53 -4.94 -0.29
C SER A 137 24.18 -3.86 -1.18
N SER A 138 24.17 -4.04 -2.50
CA SER A 138 24.69 -3.06 -3.47
C SER A 138 23.76 -1.86 -3.68
N PHE A 139 22.45 -2.06 -3.55
CA PHE A 139 21.44 -1.00 -3.63
C PHE A 139 20.27 -1.22 -2.65
N VAL A 140 19.49 -0.16 -2.42
CA VAL A 140 18.22 -0.19 -1.67
C VAL A 140 17.09 0.37 -2.54
N LEU A 141 15.93 -0.26 -2.44
CA LEU A 141 14.69 0.19 -3.07
C LEU A 141 13.82 0.95 -2.07
N VAL A 142 13.13 1.98 -2.54
CA VAL A 142 12.09 2.69 -1.78
C VAL A 142 10.88 2.94 -2.67
N ALA A 143 9.68 2.68 -2.13
CA ALA A 143 8.44 2.98 -2.81
C ALA A 143 8.11 4.47 -2.69
N GLU A 144 7.80 5.09 -3.82
CA GLU A 144 7.24 6.43 -3.90
C GLU A 144 5.77 6.31 -4.33
N THR A 145 4.88 6.22 -3.34
CA THR A 145 3.51 5.76 -3.54
C THR A 145 2.75 6.63 -4.53
N THR A 146 2.80 7.96 -4.38
CA THR A 146 1.97 8.88 -5.18
C THR A 146 2.48 9.11 -6.61
N THR A 147 3.74 8.80 -6.89
CA THR A 147 4.26 8.82 -8.27
C THR A 147 4.11 7.46 -8.95
N CYS A 148 3.76 6.41 -8.19
CA CYS A 148 3.66 5.03 -8.65
C CYS A 148 5.00 4.47 -9.14
N ARG A 149 6.07 4.79 -8.42
CA ARG A 149 7.43 4.38 -8.78
C ARG A 149 8.11 3.67 -7.63
N ILE A 150 8.98 2.74 -7.98
CA ILE A 150 10.03 2.25 -7.10
C ILE A 150 11.32 2.96 -7.49
N LEU A 151 11.99 3.56 -6.52
CA LEU A 151 13.29 4.20 -6.72
C LEU A 151 14.40 3.27 -6.23
N ARG A 152 15.52 3.23 -6.95
CA ARG A 152 16.75 2.55 -6.55
C ARG A 152 17.78 3.59 -6.15
N LEU A 153 18.33 3.45 -4.93
CA LEU A 153 19.54 4.14 -4.49
C LEU A 153 20.70 3.14 -4.45
N TRP A 154 21.73 3.39 -5.26
CA TRP A 154 22.96 2.62 -5.22
C TRP A 154 23.74 2.93 -3.94
N LEU A 155 24.10 1.90 -3.19
CA LEU A 155 24.86 2.00 -1.93
C LEU A 155 26.34 1.70 -2.13
N ARG A 156 26.69 0.93 -3.16
CA ARG A 156 28.05 0.46 -3.47
C ARG A 156 28.29 0.45 -4.98
N GLY A 157 29.55 0.27 -5.36
CA GLY A 157 29.98 0.21 -6.75
C GLY A 157 30.14 1.59 -7.40
N PRO A 158 30.41 1.64 -8.71
CA PRO A 158 30.70 2.88 -9.43
C PRO A 158 29.53 3.88 -9.43
N ASN A 159 28.30 3.40 -9.21
CA ASN A 159 27.09 4.22 -9.18
C ASN A 159 26.70 4.66 -7.76
N ALA A 160 27.50 4.34 -6.72
CA ALA A 160 27.13 4.62 -5.33
C ALA A 160 26.73 6.09 -5.11
N GLY A 161 25.59 6.29 -4.46
CA GLY A 161 24.98 7.60 -4.23
C GLY A 161 23.96 8.02 -5.31
N ASN A 162 23.97 7.40 -6.50
CA ASN A 162 23.01 7.71 -7.55
C ASN A 162 21.63 7.12 -7.25
N VAL A 163 20.60 7.87 -7.65
CA VAL A 163 19.20 7.50 -7.53
C VAL A 163 18.58 7.44 -8.92
N GLU A 164 17.81 6.40 -9.18
CA GLU A 164 17.09 6.25 -10.45
C GLU A 164 15.73 5.57 -10.25
N VAL A 165 14.88 5.65 -11.26
CA VAL A 165 13.63 4.89 -11.29
C VAL A 165 13.97 3.43 -11.58
N PHE A 166 13.64 2.56 -10.62
CA PHE A 166 13.82 1.12 -10.75
C PHE A 166 12.68 0.49 -11.54
N SER A 167 11.45 0.90 -11.26
CA SER A 167 10.25 0.40 -11.92
C SER A 167 9.10 1.40 -11.82
N GLU A 168 8.26 1.47 -12.85
CA GLU A 168 7.00 2.19 -12.83
C GLU A 168 5.84 1.20 -12.72
N LEU A 169 4.90 1.46 -11.82
CA LEU A 169 3.87 0.50 -11.44
C LEU A 169 2.47 1.00 -11.85
N PRO A 170 1.51 0.09 -12.09
CA PRO A 170 0.14 0.46 -12.50
C PRO A 170 -0.71 1.10 -11.38
N GLY A 171 -0.16 1.23 -10.18
CA GLY A 171 -0.87 1.68 -8.99
C GLY A 171 0.04 2.19 -7.89
N PHE A 172 -0.51 2.35 -6.69
CA PHE A 172 0.12 2.99 -5.54
C PHE A 172 0.93 1.95 -4.73
N PRO A 173 2.27 1.87 -4.88
CA PRO A 173 3.06 0.89 -4.14
C PRO A 173 3.09 1.19 -2.66
N ASP A 174 3.13 0.12 -1.89
CA ASP A 174 3.18 0.10 -0.42
C ASP A 174 4.47 -0.64 0.01
N ASN A 175 4.39 -1.71 0.80
CA ASN A 175 5.57 -2.49 1.19
C ASN A 175 6.23 -3.23 0.02
N ILE A 176 7.57 -3.37 0.14
CA ILE A 176 8.44 -4.10 -0.79
C ILE A 176 9.14 -5.22 -0.01
N ARG A 177 9.10 -6.46 -0.51
CA ARG A 177 9.75 -7.62 0.11
C ARG A 177 10.62 -8.37 -0.89
N ARG A 178 11.89 -8.56 -0.54
CA ARG A 178 12.81 -9.37 -1.33
C ARG A 178 12.62 -10.85 -1.02
N ASN A 179 12.51 -11.70 -2.04
CA ASN A 179 12.48 -13.15 -1.86
C ASN A 179 13.89 -13.77 -1.82
N LYS A 180 13.97 -15.10 -1.66
CA LYS A 180 15.26 -15.82 -1.57
C LYS A 180 16.08 -15.76 -2.88
N LYS A 181 15.41 -15.60 -4.03
CA LYS A 181 16.07 -15.50 -5.34
C LYS A 181 16.78 -14.15 -5.49
N GLY A 182 16.17 -13.08 -5.00
CA GLY A 182 16.66 -11.70 -5.17
C GLY A 182 15.59 -10.78 -5.75
N GLU A 183 14.50 -11.35 -6.26
CA GLU A 183 13.33 -10.68 -6.79
C GLU A 183 12.54 -9.95 -5.68
N PHE A 184 11.67 -9.04 -6.06
CA PHE A 184 10.93 -8.19 -5.12
C PHE A 184 9.42 -8.29 -5.34
N TRP A 185 8.69 -8.70 -4.31
CA TRP A 185 7.25 -8.51 -4.25
C TRP A 185 6.93 -7.10 -3.78
N VAL A 186 5.96 -6.47 -4.43
CA VAL A 186 5.44 -5.15 -4.10
C VAL A 186 3.93 -5.26 -3.97
N ALA A 187 3.40 -4.87 -2.81
CA ALA A 187 1.97 -4.69 -2.63
C ALA A 187 1.55 -3.32 -3.19
N LEU A 188 0.43 -3.27 -3.88
CA LEU A 188 -0.16 -2.02 -4.34
C LEU A 188 -1.52 -1.84 -3.67
N HIS A 189 -1.72 -0.71 -2.98
CA HIS A 189 -2.97 -0.41 -2.27
C HIS A 189 -4.17 -0.39 -3.22
N ALA A 190 -3.97 0.17 -4.41
CA ALA A 190 -4.91 0.19 -5.52
C ALA A 190 -4.20 0.57 -6.82
N LYS A 191 -4.82 0.28 -7.97
CA LYS A 191 -4.46 0.84 -9.28
C LYS A 191 -4.78 2.33 -9.35
N LYS A 192 -4.09 3.04 -10.24
CA LYS A 192 -4.27 4.49 -10.43
C LYS A 192 -5.61 4.77 -11.13
N GLY A 193 -6.65 5.09 -10.35
CA GLY A 193 -7.95 5.51 -10.85
C GLY A 193 -7.95 6.91 -11.47
N LEU A 194 -9.00 7.26 -12.22
CA LEU A 194 -9.11 8.55 -12.92
C LEU A 194 -9.08 9.75 -11.96
N VAL A 195 -9.83 9.69 -10.86
CA VAL A 195 -9.87 10.77 -9.86
C VAL A 195 -8.50 10.95 -9.22
N ALA A 196 -7.83 9.85 -8.86
CA ALA A 196 -6.48 9.91 -8.32
C ALA A 196 -5.49 10.50 -9.34
N LYS A 197 -5.58 10.11 -10.62
CA LYS A 197 -4.77 10.69 -11.70
C LYS A 197 -4.94 12.22 -11.75
N LEU A 198 -6.19 12.71 -11.77
CA LEU A 198 -6.47 14.15 -11.79
C LEU A 198 -5.99 14.86 -10.51
N ALA A 199 -6.22 14.28 -9.33
CA ALA A 199 -5.79 14.84 -8.05
C ALA A 199 -4.27 15.00 -7.97
N LEU A 200 -3.53 14.01 -8.47
CA LEU A 200 -2.07 14.01 -8.44
C LEU A 200 -1.45 14.85 -9.56
N SER A 201 -2.14 15.02 -10.69
CA SER A 201 -1.69 15.90 -11.78
C SER A 201 -2.02 17.39 -11.54
N TYR A 202 -3.10 17.69 -10.80
CA TYR A 202 -3.58 19.05 -10.57
C TYR A 202 -3.83 19.29 -9.07
N SER A 203 -2.83 19.83 -8.36
CA SER A 203 -2.89 20.02 -6.90
C SER A 203 -4.08 20.85 -6.43
N LEU A 204 -4.52 21.84 -7.21
CA LEU A 204 -5.73 22.63 -6.91
C LEU A 204 -6.99 21.74 -6.92
N PHE A 205 -7.08 20.79 -7.86
CA PHE A 205 -8.18 19.84 -7.92
C PHE A 205 -8.14 18.92 -6.69
N GLY A 206 -7.00 18.31 -6.38
CA GLY A 206 -6.84 17.44 -5.19
C GLY A 206 -7.26 18.14 -3.88
N ASN A 207 -6.77 19.36 -3.66
CA ASN A 207 -7.12 20.18 -2.50
C ASN A 207 -8.61 20.57 -2.45
N THR A 208 -9.25 20.73 -3.61
CA THR A 208 -10.69 21.06 -3.68
C THR A 208 -11.54 19.84 -3.34
N VAL A 209 -11.18 18.65 -3.83
CA VAL A 209 -11.87 17.40 -3.51
C VAL A 209 -11.87 17.13 -2.00
N LEU A 210 -10.78 17.43 -1.29
CA LEU A 210 -10.69 17.30 0.17
C LEU A 210 -11.65 18.23 0.95
N LYS A 211 -12.06 19.36 0.36
CA LYS A 211 -12.98 20.32 1.00
C LYS A 211 -14.45 19.95 0.82
N LEU A 212 -14.75 18.97 -0.03
CA LEU A 212 -16.10 18.47 -0.21
C LEU A 212 -16.56 17.73 1.06
N PRO A 213 -17.86 17.75 1.40
CA PRO A 213 -18.40 17.06 2.56
C PRO A 213 -18.53 15.54 2.31
N LEU A 214 -17.44 14.90 1.89
CA LEU A 214 -17.35 13.47 1.63
C LEU A 214 -16.75 12.76 2.84
N SER A 215 -17.35 11.63 3.21
CA SER A 215 -16.74 10.73 4.19
C SER A 215 -15.44 10.13 3.66
N PHE A 216 -14.58 9.65 4.56
CA PHE A 216 -13.37 8.90 4.21
C PHE A 216 -13.67 7.78 3.20
N LYS A 217 -14.74 7.01 3.41
CA LYS A 217 -15.14 5.90 2.55
C LYS A 217 -15.47 6.37 1.13
N GLN A 218 -16.19 7.48 0.98
CA GLN A 218 -16.54 8.03 -0.33
C GLN A 218 -15.30 8.58 -1.05
N LEU A 219 -14.45 9.32 -0.34
CA LEU A 219 -13.22 9.87 -0.89
C LEU A 219 -12.26 8.77 -1.33
N HIS A 220 -12.06 7.76 -0.48
CA HIS A 220 -11.25 6.59 -0.78
C HIS A 220 -11.81 5.80 -1.95
N SER A 221 -13.13 5.59 -2.00
CA SER A 221 -13.79 4.92 -3.13
C SER A 221 -13.55 5.67 -4.44
N LEU A 222 -13.72 7.00 -4.48
CA LEU A 222 -13.39 7.80 -5.67
C LEU A 222 -11.92 7.66 -6.07
N PHE A 223 -11.01 7.73 -5.10
CA PHE A 223 -9.58 7.64 -5.32
C PHE A 223 -9.18 6.32 -6.00
N ILE A 224 -9.72 5.18 -5.56
CA ILE A 224 -9.39 3.85 -6.11
C ILE A 224 -10.18 3.49 -7.38
N GLY A 225 -11.07 4.36 -7.87
CA GLY A 225 -11.91 4.06 -9.04
C GLY A 225 -13.23 3.35 -8.73
N GLY A 226 -13.71 3.44 -7.49
CA GLY A 226 -15.06 3.06 -7.08
C GLY A 226 -15.23 1.62 -6.62
N LYS A 227 -14.27 0.74 -6.94
CA LYS A 227 -14.33 -0.68 -6.61
C LYS A 227 -13.07 -1.13 -5.87
N PRO A 228 -13.19 -1.76 -4.68
CA PRO A 228 -12.08 -2.43 -4.02
C PRO A 228 -11.46 -3.50 -4.92
N HIS A 229 -10.14 -3.60 -4.92
CA HIS A 229 -9.39 -4.60 -5.65
C HIS A 229 -7.98 -4.72 -5.06
N ALA A 230 -7.40 -5.91 -5.14
CA ALA A 230 -6.02 -6.14 -4.72
C ALA A 230 -5.11 -6.30 -5.94
N ILE A 231 -3.87 -5.84 -5.81
CA ILE A 231 -2.83 -6.03 -6.82
C ILE A 231 -1.46 -6.20 -6.15
N ALA A 232 -0.77 -7.29 -6.49
CA ALA A 232 0.61 -7.56 -6.12
C ALA A 232 1.47 -7.69 -7.37
N VAL A 233 2.69 -7.16 -7.35
CA VAL A 233 3.62 -7.20 -8.49
C VAL A 233 4.93 -7.82 -8.03
N LYS A 234 5.44 -8.80 -8.79
CA LYS A 234 6.80 -9.33 -8.62
C LYS A 234 7.73 -8.67 -9.63
N LEU A 235 8.84 -8.14 -9.14
CA LEU A 235 9.87 -7.47 -9.92
C LEU A 235 11.16 -8.30 -9.95
N SER A 236 11.84 -8.29 -11.10
CA SER A 236 13.21 -8.81 -11.22
C SER A 236 14.20 -7.92 -10.46
N GLU A 237 15.46 -8.38 -10.34
CA GLU A 237 16.55 -7.56 -9.79
C GLU A 237 16.87 -6.32 -10.62
N ASN A 238 16.37 -6.26 -11.86
CA ASN A 238 16.52 -5.13 -12.77
C ASN A 238 15.27 -4.24 -12.86
N GLY A 239 14.19 -4.58 -12.14
CA GLY A 239 12.97 -3.78 -12.08
C GLY A 239 11.90 -4.13 -13.12
N GLU A 240 12.09 -5.22 -13.86
CA GLU A 240 11.12 -5.73 -14.81
C GLU A 240 9.98 -6.44 -14.09
N ILE A 241 8.74 -6.26 -14.56
CA ILE A 241 7.59 -6.98 -14.04
C ILE A 241 7.67 -8.44 -14.50
N LEU A 242 7.84 -9.35 -13.54
CA LEU A 242 7.85 -10.79 -13.77
C LEU A 242 6.46 -11.39 -13.63
N GLU A 243 5.66 -10.86 -12.70
CA GLU A 243 4.35 -11.42 -12.36
C GLU A 243 3.44 -10.35 -11.77
N VAL A 244 2.14 -10.46 -12.06
CA VAL A 244 1.10 -9.62 -11.46
C VAL A 244 -0.02 -10.53 -10.98
N LEU A 245 -0.41 -10.38 -9.70
CA LEU A 245 -1.56 -11.05 -9.11
C LEU A 245 -2.64 -10.01 -8.81
N GLU A 246 -3.89 -10.29 -9.18
CA GLU A 246 -5.03 -9.39 -8.94
C GLU A 246 -6.25 -10.11 -8.37
N ASP A 247 -6.97 -9.43 -7.48
CA ASP A 247 -8.40 -9.68 -7.25
C ASP A 247 -9.17 -8.45 -7.75
N THR A 248 -9.46 -8.44 -9.06
CA THR A 248 -10.15 -7.34 -9.75
C THR A 248 -11.62 -7.21 -9.35
N GLU A 249 -12.16 -8.24 -8.72
CA GLU A 249 -13.51 -8.24 -8.18
C GLU A 249 -13.58 -7.79 -6.73
N GLY A 250 -12.45 -7.83 -6.02
CA GLY A 250 -12.38 -7.59 -4.58
C GLY A 250 -13.21 -8.61 -3.80
N LYS A 251 -13.30 -9.85 -4.30
CA LYS A 251 -14.12 -10.91 -3.68
C LYS A 251 -13.52 -11.37 -2.37
N THR A 252 -12.23 -11.65 -2.38
CA THR A 252 -11.47 -12.17 -1.25
C THR A 252 -10.50 -11.11 -0.75
N MET A 253 -9.66 -10.62 -1.65
CA MET A 253 -8.62 -9.64 -1.34
C MET A 253 -9.04 -8.27 -1.88
N ARG A 254 -9.35 -7.34 -0.99
CA ARG A 254 -9.93 -6.03 -1.37
C ARG A 254 -8.92 -4.88 -1.39
N PHE A 255 -7.97 -4.89 -0.46
CA PHE A 255 -6.90 -3.92 -0.31
C PHE A 255 -5.71 -4.65 0.28
N ILE A 256 -4.52 -4.44 -0.27
CA ILE A 256 -3.30 -5.06 0.25
C ILE A 256 -2.21 -4.00 0.40
N SER A 257 -1.42 -4.11 1.47
CA SER A 257 -0.29 -3.22 1.76
C SER A 257 1.02 -3.98 1.95
N GLU A 258 0.96 -5.32 2.02
CA GLU A 258 2.11 -6.19 2.25
C GLU A 258 1.93 -7.49 1.49
N VAL A 259 3.02 -7.98 0.88
CA VAL A 259 3.10 -9.30 0.26
C VAL A 259 4.49 -9.86 0.52
N GLU A 260 4.57 -10.91 1.35
CA GLU A 260 5.83 -11.58 1.68
C GLU A 260 5.80 -13.04 1.24
N GLU A 261 6.77 -13.42 0.39
CA GLU A 261 6.95 -14.80 -0.04
C GLU A 261 7.69 -15.60 1.04
N LYS A 262 7.02 -16.61 1.58
CA LYS A 262 7.61 -17.53 2.56
C LYS A 262 6.99 -18.92 2.44
N ASP A 263 7.86 -19.93 2.35
CA ASP A 263 7.51 -21.36 2.35
C ASP A 263 6.43 -21.76 1.32
N GLY A 264 6.63 -21.31 0.06
CA GLY A 264 5.73 -21.59 -1.06
C GLY A 264 4.38 -20.85 -0.99
N LYS A 265 4.28 -19.84 -0.12
CA LYS A 265 3.08 -19.03 0.07
C LYS A 265 3.40 -17.55 -0.04
N LEU A 266 2.42 -16.77 -0.47
CA LEU A 266 2.40 -15.33 -0.25
C LEU A 266 1.53 -15.04 0.98
N TRP A 267 2.16 -14.41 1.95
CA TRP A 267 1.49 -13.85 3.11
C TRP A 267 1.13 -12.40 2.82
N ILE A 268 -0.16 -12.08 2.95
CA ILE A 268 -0.71 -10.83 2.42
C ILE A 268 -1.31 -10.02 3.58
N GLY A 269 -0.72 -8.86 3.83
CA GLY A 269 -1.23 -7.89 4.81
C GLY A 269 -2.05 -6.80 4.16
N SER A 270 -2.74 -6.03 4.98
CA SER A 270 -3.58 -4.91 4.56
C SER A 270 -3.65 -3.88 5.66
N VAL A 271 -3.62 -2.59 5.31
CA VAL A 271 -3.92 -1.50 6.26
C VAL A 271 -5.43 -1.36 6.56
N MET A 272 -6.30 -2.00 5.77
CA MET A 272 -7.76 -1.83 5.86
C MET A 272 -8.54 -3.09 6.21
N MET A 273 -7.98 -4.28 5.97
CA MET A 273 -8.74 -5.53 6.15
C MET A 273 -8.57 -6.11 7.57
N PRO A 274 -9.60 -6.78 8.12
CA PRO A 274 -9.52 -7.47 9.41
C PRO A 274 -8.99 -8.90 9.26
N PHE A 275 -7.99 -9.11 8.41
CA PHE A 275 -7.40 -10.43 8.20
C PHE A 275 -6.02 -10.35 7.55
N VAL A 276 -5.26 -11.43 7.72
CA VAL A 276 -4.09 -11.76 6.89
C VAL A 276 -4.51 -12.75 5.81
N GLY A 277 -4.12 -12.52 4.56
CA GLY A 277 -4.32 -13.43 3.44
C GLY A 277 -3.17 -14.42 3.27
N ILE A 278 -3.48 -15.62 2.78
CA ILE A 278 -2.49 -16.64 2.41
C ILE A 278 -2.84 -17.15 1.01
N TYR A 279 -1.95 -16.90 0.06
CA TYR A 279 -2.05 -17.42 -1.30
C TYR A 279 -0.96 -18.46 -1.54
N HIS A 280 -1.30 -19.57 -2.18
CA HIS A 280 -0.34 -20.63 -2.51
C HIS A 280 0.24 -20.37 -3.91
N LEU A 281 1.58 -20.34 -4.00
CA LEU A 281 2.32 -20.17 -5.25
C LEU A 281 2.50 -21.51 -5.98
#